data_AF-A0AA96UGR1-F1
#
_entry.id   AF-A0AA96UGR1-F1
#
_cell.length_a   1.000
_cell.length_b   1.000
_cell.length_c   1.000
_cell.angle_alpha   90.00
_cell.angle_beta   90.00
_cell.angle_gamma   90.00
#
_symmetry.space_group_name_H-M   'P 1'
#
loop_
_entity.id
_entity.type
_entity.pdbx_description
1 polymer ?
#
loop_
_entity_poly.entity_id
_entity_poly.type
_entity_poly.pdbx_seq_one_letter_code
_entity_poly.pdbx_strand_id
1 'polypeptide(L)' 'MDKRNAMRAGAVTAAATLMMVMSSPAMALARDDGDDPGTGLSVGATLGLFVALPIVAFAVIAGLCMIPGSKKK' A
#
# COMPACT_ATOMS: atom_id res chain seq x y z
N MET A 1 -37.72 -19.25 23.96
CA MET A 1 -36.57 -19.87 23.26
C MET A 1 -36.38 -21.28 23.82
N ASP A 2 -36.30 -22.29 22.96
CA ASP A 2 -36.16 -23.68 23.43
C ASP A 2 -34.78 -23.94 24.04
N LYS A 3 -34.72 -24.75 25.10
CA LYS A 3 -33.48 -25.15 25.79
C LYS A 3 -32.44 -25.73 24.81
N ARG A 4 -32.91 -26.49 23.80
CA ARG A 4 -32.05 -27.05 22.74
C ARG A 4 -31.40 -25.97 21.87
N ASN A 5 -32.14 -24.91 21.55
CA ASN A 5 -31.58 -23.80 20.77
C ASN A 5 -30.60 -22.96 21.60
N ALA A 6 -30.88 -22.76 22.88
CA ALA A 6 -29.94 -22.10 23.78
C ALA A 6 -28.61 -22.87 23.92
N MET A 7 -28.66 -24.20 24.06
CA MET A 7 -27.44 -25.02 24.12
C MET A 7 -26.65 -25.01 22.81
N ARG A 8 -27.33 -25.06 21.66
CA ARG A 8 -26.69 -24.96 20.33
C ARG A 8 -26.00 -23.61 20.14
N ALA A 9 -26.68 -22.53 20.50
CA ALA A 9 -26.10 -21.19 20.43
C ALA A 9 -24.88 -21.07 21.35
N GLY A 10 -24.95 -21.58 22.58
CA GLY A 10 -23.81 -21.61 23.51
C GLY A 10 -22.62 -22.39 22.97
N ALA A 11 -22.85 -23.56 22.38
CA ALA A 11 -21.79 -24.37 21.78
C ALA A 11 -21.11 -23.67 20.59
N VAL A 12 -21.90 -23.04 19.71
CA VAL A 12 -21.37 -22.29 18.55
C VAL A 12 -20.58 -21.07 19.02
N THR A 13 -21.10 -20.29 19.97
CA THR A 13 -20.38 -19.12 20.50
C THR A 13 -19.09 -19.52 21.21
N ALA A 14 -19.11 -20.59 22.01
CA ALA A 14 -17.91 -21.09 22.68
C ALA A 14 -16.85 -21.59 21.68
N ALA A 15 -17.26 -22.35 20.67
CA ALA A 15 -16.37 -22.82 19.62
C ALA A 15 -15.79 -21.66 18.80
N ALA A 16 -16.62 -20.71 18.36
CA ALA A 16 -16.18 -19.53 17.61
C ALA A 16 -15.22 -18.66 18.43
N THR A 17 -15.53 -18.42 19.71
CA THR A 17 -14.68 -17.63 20.61
C THR A 17 -13.35 -18.35 20.86
N LEU A 18 -13.36 -19.67 21.10
CA LEU A 18 -12.15 -20.45 21.27
C LEU A 18 -11.28 -20.41 20.00
N MET A 19 -11.87 -20.63 18.83
CA MET A 19 -11.17 -20.56 17.55
C MET A 19 -10.57 -19.16 17.32
N MET A 20 -11.32 -18.11 17.67
CA MET A 20 -10.86 -16.72 17.55
C MET A 20 -9.68 -16.40 18.48
N VAL A 21 -9.67 -16.90 19.71
CA VAL A 21 -8.53 -16.76 20.64
C VAL A 21 -7.31 -17.52 20.11
N MET A 22 -7.50 -18.74 19.57
CA MET A 22 -6.39 -19.54 19.02
C MET A 22 -5.82 -18.97 17.71
N SER A 23 -6.63 -18.25 16.92
CA SER A 23 -6.19 -17.46 15.76
C SER A 23 -5.54 -16.13 16.14
N SER A 24 -5.46 -15.80 17.43
CA SER A 24 -4.89 -14.54 17.92
C SER A 24 -3.57 -14.74 18.67
N PRO A 25 -2.46 -15.02 17.98
CA PRO A 25 -1.30 -14.16 18.11
C PRO A 25 -1.45 -13.00 17.14
N ALA A 26 -1.17 -11.77 17.60
CA ALA A 26 -0.89 -10.65 16.72
C ALA A 26 0.07 -11.13 15.62
N MET A 27 -0.34 -11.05 14.35
CA MET A 27 0.52 -11.25 13.18
C MET A 27 1.64 -10.18 13.08
N ALA A 28 2.06 -9.63 14.23
CA ALA A 28 3.20 -8.76 14.45
C ALA A 28 4.32 -9.48 15.24
N LEU A 29 4.15 -10.79 15.54
CA LEU A 29 5.22 -11.58 16.16
C LEU A 29 6.36 -11.87 15.16
N ALA A 30 6.04 -11.94 13.87
CA ALA A 30 7.01 -11.86 12.78
C ALA A 30 7.00 -10.41 12.28
N ARG A 31 8.17 -9.75 12.33
CA ARG A 31 8.39 -8.46 11.68
C ARG A 31 8.11 -8.66 10.19
N ASP A 32 7.21 -7.86 9.63
CA ASP A 32 6.93 -7.88 8.20
C ASP A 32 7.98 -7.03 7.47
N ASP A 33 8.38 -7.42 6.27
CA ASP A 33 9.31 -6.62 5.46
C ASP A 33 8.69 -5.26 5.06
N GLY A 34 7.37 -5.11 5.23
CA GLY A 34 6.67 -3.84 5.15
C GLY A 34 6.81 -2.93 6.38
N ASP A 35 7.28 -3.45 7.53
CA ASP A 35 7.52 -2.67 8.75
C ASP A 35 8.85 -1.91 8.73
N ASP A 36 9.81 -2.34 7.90
CA ASP A 36 11.08 -1.65 7.69
C ASP A 36 11.04 -0.89 6.36
N PRO A 37 10.75 0.43 6.36
CA PRO A 37 10.70 1.22 5.13
C PRO A 37 12.08 1.40 4.47
N GLY A 38 13.15 0.82 5.04
CA GLY A 38 14.50 0.92 4.54
C GLY A 38 15.08 2.33 4.70
N THR A 39 16.26 2.54 4.13
CA THR A 39 16.88 3.87 4.11
C THR A 39 16.11 4.78 3.15
N GLY A 40 15.44 5.79 3.67
CA GLY A 40 14.71 6.78 2.88
C GLY A 40 15.61 7.51 1.86
N LEU A 41 14.98 8.03 0.79
CA LEU A 41 15.65 8.80 -0.25
C LEU A 41 16.30 10.06 0.33
N SER A 42 17.52 10.36 -0.12
CA SER A 42 18.13 11.66 0.17
C SER A 42 17.29 12.79 -0.44
N VAL A 43 17.36 13.99 0.13
CA VAL A 43 16.65 15.17 -0.39
C VAL A 43 16.94 15.39 -1.87
N GLY A 44 18.20 15.23 -2.28
CA GLY A 44 18.60 15.36 -3.68
C GLY A 44 17.96 14.31 -4.58
N ALA A 45 17.88 13.05 -4.14
CA ALA A 45 17.24 11.99 -4.91
C ALA A 45 15.73 12.22 -5.04
N THR A 46 15.07 12.65 -3.96
CA THR A 46 13.64 13.00 -3.96
C THR A 46 13.35 14.15 -4.91
N LEU A 47 14.11 15.24 -4.84
CA LEU A 47 13.94 16.37 -5.76
C LEU A 47 14.28 15.99 -7.20
N GLY A 48 15.31 15.16 -7.40
CA GLY A 48 15.68 14.65 -8.71
C GLY A 48 14.56 13.84 -9.37
N LEU A 49 13.99 12.87 -8.66
CA LEU A 49 12.97 11.96 -9.19
C LEU A 49 11.59 12.59 -9.31
N PHE A 50 11.17 13.39 -8.33
CA PHE A 50 9.78 13.88 -8.24
C PHE A 50 9.60 15.33 -8.71
N VAL A 51 10.68 16.08 -8.93
CA VAL A 51 10.61 17.47 -9.40
C VAL A 51 11.36 17.64 -10.70
N ALA A 52 12.66 17.34 -10.72
CA ALA A 52 13.49 17.58 -11.90
C ALA A 52 13.10 16.66 -13.07
N LEU A 53 12.92 15.36 -12.82
CA LEU A 53 12.57 14.38 -13.86
C LEU A 53 11.24 14.73 -14.57
N PRO A 54 10.12 15.04 -13.87
CA PRO A 54 8.91 15.53 -14.52
C PRO A 54 9.10 16.79 -15.35
N ILE A 55 9.86 17.78 -14.85
CA ILE A 55 10.14 19.03 -15.59
C ILE A 55 10.91 18.74 -16.88
N VAL A 56 11.94 17.91 -16.81
CA VAL A 56 12.73 17.52 -17.99
C VAL A 56 11.86 16.76 -18.99
N ALA A 57 11.06 15.80 -18.53
CA ALA A 57 10.16 15.06 -19.40
C ALA A 57 9.18 16.00 -20.12
N PHE A 58 8.60 16.96 -19.41
CA PHE A 58 7.73 17.98 -20.00
C PHE A 58 8.46 18.85 -21.01
N ALA A 59 9.64 19.36 -20.66
CA ALA A 59 10.44 20.21 -21.55
C ALA A 59 10.84 19.47 -22.85
N VAL A 60 11.21 18.19 -22.74
CA VAL A 60 11.49 17.33 -23.90
C VAL A 60 10.26 17.21 -24.78
N ILE A 61 9.09 16.88 -24.21
CA ILE A 61 7.84 16.75 -24.97
C ILE A 61 7.48 18.08 -25.66
N ALA A 62 7.52 19.18 -24.91
CA ALA A 62 7.23 20.51 -25.44
C ALA A 62 8.17 20.87 -26.60
N GLY A 63 9.48 20.62 -26.44
CA GLY A 63 10.47 20.82 -27.49
C GLY A 63 10.17 19.97 -28.73
N LEU A 64 9.86 18.69 -28.54
CA LEU A 64 9.49 17.79 -29.63
C LEU A 64 8.23 18.26 -30.37
N CYS A 65 7.22 18.78 -29.66
CA CYS A 65 6.02 19.35 -30.27
C CYS A 65 6.28 20.61 -31.10
N MET A 66 7.34 21.37 -30.81
CA MET A 66 7.68 22.59 -31.54
C MET A 66 8.45 22.32 -32.85
N ILE A 67 9.13 21.18 -32.98
CA ILE A 67 9.96 20.82 -34.16
C ILE A 67 9.18 20.85 -35.49
N PRO A 68 7.96 20.31 -35.60
CA PRO A 68 7.21 20.35 -36.86
C PRO A 68 6.84 21.76 -37.33
N GLY A 69 6.63 22.70 -36.39
CA GLY A 69 6.24 24.09 -36.68
C GLY A 69 7.42 25.06 -36.81
N SER A 70 8.62 24.66 -36.40
CA SER A 70 9.82 25.51 -36.44
C SER A 70 10.51 25.57 -37.80
N LYS A 71 10.12 24.73 -38.76
CA LYS A 71 10.63 24.82 -40.14
C LYS A 71 9.95 26.00 -40.84
N LYS A 72 10.68 27.09 -41.07
CA LYS A 72 10.24 28.12 -42.04
C LYS A 72 10.11 27.44 -43.41
N LYS A 73 8.98 27.69 -44.08
CA LYS A 73 8.85 27.49 -45.53
C LYS A 73 9.88 28.35 -46.27
#